data_AF-A0A378CK34-F1
#
_entry.id   AF-A0A378CK34-F1
#
_cell.length_a   1.000
_cell.length_b   1.000
_cell.length_c   1.000
_cell.angle_alpha   90.00
_cell.angle_beta   90.00
_cell.angle_gamma   90.00
#
_symmetry.space_group_name_H-M   'P 1'
#
loop_
_entity.id
_entity.type
_entity.pdbx_description
1 polymer ?
#
loop_
_entity_poly.entity_id
_entity_poly.type
_entity_poly.pdbx_seq_one_letter_code
_entity_poly.pdbx_strand_id
1 'polypeptide(L)' 'MLPEAKAIGSVAISLLGGDNAPGVMLFSSRDAQHYQPGQGTQLLQEIAQMLPGLLERWIERA' A
#
# COMPACT_ATOMS: atom_id res chain seq x y z
N MET A 1 -29.66 -15.54 0.61
CA MET A 1 -28.44 -15.40 -0.20
C MET A 1 -27.72 -14.16 0.29
N LEU A 2 -26.62 -14.30 1.02
CA LEU A 2 -25.76 -13.13 1.26
C LEU A 2 -25.00 -12.86 -0.05
N PRO A 3 -24.97 -11.63 -0.57
CA PRO A 3 -24.07 -11.34 -1.68
C PRO A 3 -22.64 -11.49 -1.13
N GLU A 4 -21.88 -12.43 -1.69
CA GLU A 4 -20.42 -12.41 -1.61
C GLU A 4 -19.94 -11.18 -2.40
N ALA A 5 -20.17 -9.99 -1.85
CA ALA A 5 -19.63 -8.77 -2.42
C ALA A 5 -18.12 -8.89 -2.30
N LYS A 6 -17.42 -9.08 -3.43
CA LYS A 6 -15.97 -8.94 -3.55
C LYS A 6 -15.56 -7.72 -2.71
N ALA A 7 -14.96 -7.96 -1.54
CA ALA A 7 -14.68 -6.90 -0.58
C ALA A 7 -13.57 -5.94 -1.03
N ILE A 8 -12.92 -6.26 -2.16
CA ILE A 8 -11.82 -5.52 -2.76
C ILE A 8 -12.21 -5.23 -4.22
N GLY A 9 -12.35 -3.95 -4.55
CA GLY A 9 -12.59 -3.46 -5.90
C GLY A 9 -11.30 -3.16 -6.65
N SER A 10 -10.31 -2.56 -6.00
CA SER A 10 -8.99 -2.27 -6.58
C SER A 10 -7.88 -2.33 -5.54
N VAL A 11 -6.65 -2.54 -6.00
CA VAL A 11 -5.45 -2.66 -5.15
C VAL A 11 -4.28 -1.90 -5.78
N ALA A 12 -3.59 -1.08 -4.99
CA ALA A 12 -2.26 -0.59 -5.32
C ALA A 12 -1.20 -1.37 -4.53
N ILE A 13 -0.11 -1.73 -5.21
CA ILE A 13 1.00 -2.49 -4.63
C ILE A 13 2.29 -1.69 -4.83
N SER A 14 3.04 -1.49 -3.75
CA SER A 14 4.36 -0.86 -3.77
C SER A 14 5.36 -1.72 -3.02
N LEU A 15 6.63 -1.70 -3.46
CA LEU A 15 7.73 -2.23 -2.66
C LEU A 15 7.87 -1.38 -1.38
N LEU A 16 8.04 -2.03 -0.23
CA LEU A 16 8.21 -1.37 1.06
C LEU A 16 9.68 -0.94 1.21
N GLY A 17 10.00 0.21 0.63
CA GLY A 17 11.37 0.71 0.47
C GLY A 17 11.79 0.74 -1.01
N GLY A 18 13.10 0.72 -1.27
CA GLY A 18 13.68 0.67 -2.62
C GLY A 18 13.89 -0.76 -3.13
N ASP A 19 14.72 -0.93 -4.17
CA ASP A 19 14.91 -2.21 -4.88
C ASP A 19 15.45 -3.37 -4.02
N ASN A 20 16.00 -3.09 -2.84
CA ASN A 20 16.44 -4.09 -1.87
C ASN A 20 15.42 -4.34 -0.74
N ALA A 21 14.17 -3.89 -0.92
CA ALA A 21 13.10 -4.01 0.07
C ALA A 21 12.67 -5.48 0.30
N PRO A 22 12.61 -5.96 1.56
CA PRO A 22 12.21 -7.32 1.87
C PRO A 22 10.68 -7.54 1.87
N GLY A 23 9.87 -6.51 1.60
CA GLY A 23 8.42 -6.58 1.74
C GLY A 23 7.64 -5.72 0.75
N VAL A 24 6.33 -5.88 0.77
CA VAL A 24 5.37 -5.12 -0.05
C VAL A 24 4.34 -4.44 0.84
N MET A 25 3.85 -3.30 0.40
CA MET A 25 2.69 -2.63 1.00
C MET A 25 1.51 -2.68 0.04
N LEU A 26 0.35 -3.09 0.57
CA LEU A 26 -0.91 -3.17 -0.17
C LEU A 26 -1.88 -2.11 0.33
N PHE A 27 -2.42 -1.33 -0.60
CA PHE A 27 -3.54 -0.44 -0.36
C PHE A 27 -4.76 -1.00 -1.08
N SER A 28 -5.86 -1.20 -0.37
CA SER A 28 -7.08 -1.78 -0.94
C SER A 28 -8.25 -0.82 -0.83
N SER A 29 -9.08 -0.80 -1.87
CA SER A 29 -10.30 0.00 -1.92
C SER A 29 -11.45 -0.88 -2.36
N ARG A 30 -12.66 -0.60 -1.85
CA ARG A 30 -13.89 -1.24 -2.34
C ARG A 30 -14.30 -0.72 -3.71
N ASP A 31 -13.83 0.47 -4.08
CA ASP A 31 -14.06 1.05 -5.39
C ASP A 31 -13.07 0.44 -6.40
N ALA A 32 -13.61 -0.08 -7.50
CA ALA A 32 -12.84 -0.72 -8.57
C ALA A 32 -12.04 0.27 -9.42
N GLN A 33 -12.34 1.57 -9.32
CA GLN A 33 -11.72 2.64 -10.11
C GLN A 33 -10.90 3.58 -9.24
N HIS A 34 -10.43 3.13 -8.07
CA HIS A 34 -9.69 3.99 -7.13
C HIS A 34 -8.17 3.95 -7.36
N TYR A 35 -7.63 2.76 -7.63
CA TYR A 35 -6.18 2.56 -7.80
C TYR A 35 -5.80 2.22 -9.24
N GLN A 36 -6.19 3.08 -10.19
CA GLN A 36 -5.72 2.99 -11.57
C GLN A 36 -4.46 3.85 -11.79
N PRO A 37 -3.60 3.51 -12.78
CA PRO A 37 -2.50 4.37 -13.19
C PRO A 37 -2.98 5.80 -13.49
N GLY A 38 -2.30 6.79 -12.91
CA GLY A 38 -2.64 8.21 -13.10
C GLY A 38 -3.67 8.80 -12.13
N GLN A 39 -4.27 8.01 -11.23
CA GLN A 39 -5.27 8.49 -10.25
C GLN A 39 -4.68 8.94 -8.90
N GLY A 40 -3.46 9.48 -8.90
CA GLY A 40 -2.83 9.96 -7.66
C GLY A 40 -2.24 8.86 -6.77
N THR A 41 -1.92 7.69 -7.33
CA THR A 41 -1.21 6.61 -6.62
C THR A 41 0.23 6.98 -6.22
N GLN A 42 0.77 8.11 -6.72
CA GLN A 42 2.11 8.59 -6.37
C GLN A 42 2.29 8.75 -4.85
N LEU A 43 1.30 9.32 -4.15
CA LEU A 43 1.39 9.48 -2.70
C LEU A 43 1.58 8.14 -1.97
N LEU A 44 0.91 7.08 -2.44
CA LEU A 44 1.04 5.74 -1.87
C LEU A 44 2.46 5.20 -2.06
N GLN A 45 3.06 5.49 -3.21
CA GLN A 45 4.44 5.15 -3.49
C GLN A 45 5.43 5.92 -2.60
N GLU A 46 5.21 7.22 -2.36
CA GLU A 46 6.03 8.02 -1.44
C GLU A 46 5.93 7.49 0.00
N ILE A 47 4.72 7.15 0.46
CA ILE A 47 4.51 6.55 1.79
C ILE A 47 5.30 5.23 1.89
N ALA A 48 5.30 4.40 0.83
CA ALA A 48 6.04 3.14 0.82
C ALA A 48 7.56 3.31 0.93
N GLN A 49 8.11 4.42 0.44
CA GLN A 49 9.54 4.72 0.56
C GLN A 49 9.90 5.28 1.95
N MET A 50 9.03 6.06 2.57
CA MET A 50 9.30 6.69 3.87
C MET A 50 9.05 5.78 5.07
N LEU A 51 8.08 4.86 4.97
CA LEU A 51 7.61 4.03 6.08
C LEU A 51 8.71 3.14 6.71
N PRO A 52 9.62 2.49 5.96
CA PRO A 52 10.66 1.64 6.55
C PRO A 52 11.50 2.37 7.60
N GLY A 53 12.00 3.56 7.27
CA GLY A 53 12.81 4.34 8.22
C GLY A 53 12.02 4.82 9.44
N LEU A 54 10.70 5.03 9.31
CA LEU A 54 9.83 5.34 10.46
C LEU A 54 9.68 4.12 11.38
N LEU A 55 9.52 2.92 10.83
CA LEU A 55 9.38 1.68 11.57
C LEU A 55 10.67 1.30 12.31
N GLU A 56 11.83 1.44 11.65
CA GLU A 56 13.14 1.19 12.28
C GLU A 56 13.31 2.01 13.56
N ARG A 57 13.04 3.32 13.49
CA ARG A 57 13.12 4.22 14.66
C ARG A 57 12.11 3.87 15.75
N TRP A 58 11.02 3.19 15.42
CA TRP A 58 10.00 2.79 16.39
C TRP A 58 10.42 1.49 17.11
N ILE A 59 11.02 0.56 16.37
CA ILE A 59 11.58 -0.69 16.91
C ILE A 59 12.76 -0.41 17.84
N GLU A 60 13.68 0.49 17.48
CA GLU A 60 14.84 0.86 18.31
C GLU A 60 14.47 1.51 19.65
N ARG A 61 13.21 1.95 19.80
CA ARG A 61 12.68 2.57 21.01
C ARG A 61 11.93 1.60 21.94
N ALA A 62 11.66 0.36 21.50
CA ALA A 62 10.95 -0.67 22.25
C ALA A 62 11.94 -1.63 22.93
#